data_AF-A0A819U092-F1
#
_entry.id   AF-A0A819U092-F1
#
_cell.length_a   1.000
_cell.length_b   1.000
_cell.length_c   1.000
_cell.angle_alpha   90.00
_cell.angle_beta   90.00
_cell.angle_gamma   90.00
#
_symmetry.space_group_name_H-M   'P 1'
#
loop_
_entity.id
_entity.type
_entity.pdbx_description
1 polymer ?
#
loop_
_entity_poly.entity_id
_entity_poly.type
_entity_poly.pdbx_seq_one_letter_code
_entity_poly.pdbx_strand_id
1 'polypeptide(L)'
;MFWERKIQLAKEMKSAVDSETGQGEIRAMKSEIHRMQVRYEQLLRQQEKLIRDMETSVSRRDTIITRGEFQQKLPQNKAIMQSTVQKKITDLQRKIRETTQQGVELEQQLDEYKNNQQEYVARMTQLGTERDESTNENTKLDERITELHLQKNIMLITLTEKQLRAKYYEQIKEGKYIKVHQTPDALNTARDNQINRLRYFETILHGLSERCPQFRRQFDQIQVMLRKRLTGQVARPSSSQ
;
A
#
# COMPACT_ATOMS: atom_id res chain seq x y z
N MET A 1 -76.41 124.09 -10.63
CA MET A 1 -76.40 123.63 -12.04
C MET A 1 -75.21 122.75 -12.48
N PHE A 2 -73.91 123.08 -12.29
CA PHE A 2 -72.82 122.19 -12.80
C PHE A 2 -72.54 120.94 -11.93
N TRP A 3 -72.63 121.05 -10.60
CA TRP A 3 -72.42 119.94 -9.66
C TRP A 3 -73.55 118.90 -9.67
N GLU A 4 -74.81 119.34 -9.80
CA GLU A 4 -75.95 118.44 -9.99
C GLU A 4 -75.80 117.58 -11.23
N ARG A 5 -75.28 118.15 -12.33
CA ARG A 5 -75.09 117.39 -13.58
C ARG A 5 -73.98 116.35 -13.45
N LYS A 6 -72.91 116.63 -12.69
CA LYS A 6 -71.87 115.63 -12.37
C LYS A 6 -72.36 114.53 -11.44
N ILE A 7 -73.18 114.86 -10.43
CA ILE A 7 -73.81 113.87 -9.54
C ILE A 7 -74.80 112.99 -10.32
N GLN A 8 -75.57 113.60 -11.23
CA GLN A 8 -76.48 112.88 -12.12
C GLN A 8 -75.69 111.92 -13.03
N LEU A 9 -74.61 112.39 -13.66
CA LEU A 9 -73.76 111.57 -14.51
C LEU A 9 -73.10 110.42 -13.74
N ALA A 10 -72.63 110.65 -12.52
CA ALA A 10 -72.06 109.60 -11.68
C ALA A 10 -73.11 108.57 -11.24
N LYS A 11 -74.36 109.00 -10.97
CA LYS A 11 -75.49 108.09 -10.70
C LYS A 11 -75.88 107.27 -11.93
N GLU A 12 -75.90 107.88 -13.11
CA GLU A 12 -76.20 107.20 -14.38
C GLU A 12 -75.08 106.24 -14.80
N MET A 13 -73.80 106.64 -14.64
CA MET A 13 -72.66 105.74 -14.86
C MET A 13 -72.67 104.58 -13.88
N LYS A 14 -72.94 104.83 -12.59
CA LYS A 14 -73.08 103.75 -11.61
C LYS A 14 -74.24 102.84 -11.96
N SER A 15 -75.41 103.36 -12.35
CA SER A 15 -76.54 102.51 -12.76
C SER A 15 -76.30 101.78 -14.08
N ALA A 16 -75.47 102.32 -14.97
CA ALA A 16 -75.07 101.65 -16.22
C ALA A 16 -74.03 100.53 -15.97
N VAL A 17 -73.13 100.72 -14.99
CA VAL A 17 -72.12 99.73 -14.60
C VAL A 17 -72.71 98.65 -13.67
N ASP A 18 -73.57 99.03 -12.72
CA ASP A 18 -74.38 98.11 -11.88
C ASP A 18 -75.65 97.63 -12.59
N SER A 19 -75.80 97.92 -13.89
CA SER A 19 -76.91 97.44 -14.70
C SER A 19 -76.90 95.92 -14.72
N GLU A 20 -77.99 95.28 -14.27
CA GLU A 20 -78.17 93.82 -14.26
C GLU A 20 -78.20 93.19 -15.66
N THR A 21 -78.14 94.02 -16.70
CA THR A 21 -78.15 93.61 -18.10
C THR A 21 -76.93 92.72 -18.40
N GLY A 22 -77.14 91.41 -18.58
CA GLY A 22 -76.10 90.41 -18.89
C GLY A 22 -75.60 89.56 -17.69
N GLN A 23 -75.89 89.96 -16.44
CA GLN A 23 -75.53 89.16 -15.24
C GLN A 23 -76.25 87.80 -15.18
N GLY A 24 -77.43 87.68 -15.79
CA GLY A 24 -78.17 86.42 -15.91
C GLY A 24 -77.49 85.41 -16.83
N GLU A 25 -76.98 85.86 -17.97
CA GLU A 25 -76.26 85.01 -18.93
C GLU A 25 -74.93 84.51 -18.36
N ILE A 26 -74.19 85.36 -17.64
CA ILE A 26 -72.95 84.97 -16.94
C ILE A 26 -73.24 83.91 -15.87
N ARG A 27 -74.33 84.06 -15.11
CA ARG A 27 -74.75 83.05 -14.10
C ARG A 27 -75.14 81.73 -14.75
N ALA A 28 -75.88 81.76 -15.86
CA ALA A 28 -76.24 80.57 -16.63
C ALA A 28 -74.99 79.85 -17.17
N MET A 29 -74.05 80.59 -17.76
CA MET A 29 -72.80 80.04 -18.29
C MET A 29 -71.93 79.41 -17.20
N LYS A 30 -71.82 80.05 -16.02
CA LYS A 30 -71.13 79.47 -14.85
C LYS A 30 -71.78 78.17 -14.36
N SER A 31 -73.12 78.12 -14.35
CA SER A 31 -73.84 76.88 -13.97
C SER A 31 -73.61 75.75 -14.98
N GLU A 32 -73.53 76.06 -16.27
CA GLU A 32 -73.23 75.07 -17.30
C GLU A 32 -71.78 74.60 -17.24
N ILE A 33 -70.81 75.49 -17.00
CA ILE A 33 -69.41 75.11 -16.76
C ILE A 33 -69.32 74.16 -15.56
N HIS A 34 -70.04 74.46 -14.47
CA HIS A 34 -70.07 73.57 -13.31
C HIS A 34 -70.73 72.21 -13.65
N ARG A 35 -71.82 72.21 -14.41
CA ARG A 35 -72.47 70.98 -14.89
C ARG A 35 -71.53 70.14 -15.76
N MET A 36 -70.77 70.77 -16.65
CA MET A 36 -69.77 70.10 -17.48
C MET A 36 -68.60 69.55 -16.65
N GLN A 37 -68.13 70.28 -15.63
CA GLN A 37 -67.11 69.79 -14.70
C GLN A 37 -67.58 68.54 -13.94
N VAL A 38 -68.80 68.57 -13.40
CA VAL A 38 -69.41 67.41 -12.72
C VAL A 38 -69.53 66.22 -13.68
N ARG A 39 -69.97 66.46 -14.92
CA ARG A 39 -70.07 65.41 -15.94
C ARG A 39 -68.71 64.82 -16.32
N TYR A 40 -67.67 65.66 -16.39
CA TYR A 40 -66.30 65.21 -16.65
C TYR A 40 -65.76 64.33 -15.51
N GLU A 41 -65.98 64.71 -14.25
CA GLU A 41 -65.63 63.86 -13.11
C GLU A 41 -66.36 62.52 -13.10
N GLN A 42 -67.65 62.50 -13.48
CA GLN A 42 -68.42 61.27 -13.62
C GLN A 42 -67.84 60.35 -14.72
N LEU A 43 -67.47 60.92 -15.86
CA LEU A 43 -66.82 60.21 -16.96
C LEU A 43 -65.47 59.63 -16.54
N LEU A 44 -64.65 60.37 -15.79
CA LEU A 44 -63.38 59.86 -15.24
C LEU A 44 -63.61 58.68 -14.29
N ARG A 45 -64.60 58.77 -13.38
CA ARG A 45 -64.94 57.65 -12.49
C ARG A 45 -65.41 56.42 -13.26
N GLN A 46 -66.18 56.60 -14.34
CA GLN A 46 -66.59 55.51 -15.22
C GLN A 46 -65.41 54.89 -15.97
N GLN A 47 -64.49 55.71 -16.48
CA GLN A 47 -63.27 55.24 -17.13
C GLN A 47 -62.41 54.43 -16.16
N GLU A 48 -62.21 54.89 -14.94
CA GLU A 48 -61.41 54.18 -13.96
C GLU A 48 -62.05 52.86 -13.52
N LYS A 49 -63.39 52.82 -13.42
CA LYS A 49 -64.12 51.57 -13.20
C LYS A 49 -63.88 50.58 -14.36
N LEU A 50 -63.97 51.05 -15.60
CA LEU A 50 -63.72 50.20 -16.78
C LEU A 50 -62.30 49.64 -16.80
N ILE A 51 -61.30 50.44 -16.42
CA ILE A 51 -59.90 50.00 -16.33
C ILE A 51 -59.75 48.89 -15.29
N ARG A 52 -60.32 49.04 -14.09
CA ARG A 52 -60.26 48.00 -13.05
C ARG A 52 -60.98 46.71 -13.47
N ASP A 53 -62.12 46.83 -14.13
CA ASP A 53 -62.87 45.68 -14.66
C ASP A 53 -62.08 44.94 -15.76
N MET A 54 -61.33 45.70 -16.57
CA MET A 54 -60.42 45.13 -17.57
C MET A 54 -59.22 44.42 -16.93
N GLU A 55 -58.55 45.05 -15.96
CA GLU A 55 -57.41 44.46 -15.24
C GLU A 55 -57.79 43.14 -14.54
N THR A 56 -58.93 43.12 -13.87
CA THR A 56 -59.45 41.90 -13.22
C THR A 56 -59.80 40.81 -14.23
N SER A 57 -60.33 41.18 -15.40
CA SER A 57 -60.63 40.23 -16.48
C SER A 57 -59.35 39.63 -17.08
N VAL A 58 -58.31 40.44 -17.30
CA VAL A 58 -56.99 39.98 -17.78
C VAL A 58 -56.34 39.06 -16.76
N SER A 59 -56.31 39.44 -15.49
CA SER A 59 -55.75 38.60 -14.42
C SER A 59 -56.43 37.23 -14.31
N ARG A 60 -57.76 37.19 -14.45
CA ARG A 60 -58.52 35.92 -14.49
C ARG A 60 -58.14 35.08 -15.71
N ARG A 61 -58.00 35.70 -16.88
CA ARG A 61 -57.58 35.01 -18.11
C ARG A 61 -56.19 34.39 -17.94
N ASP A 62 -55.23 35.14 -17.42
CA ASP A 62 -53.87 34.64 -17.19
C ASP A 62 -53.87 33.44 -16.25
N THR A 63 -54.63 33.53 -15.16
CA THR A 63 -54.79 32.42 -14.21
C THR A 63 -55.36 31.16 -14.89
N ILE A 64 -56.35 31.32 -15.77
CA ILE A 64 -56.96 30.20 -16.52
C ILE A 64 -55.94 29.59 -17.49
N ILE A 65 -55.19 30.42 -18.24
CA ILE A 65 -54.18 29.96 -19.19
C ILE A 65 -53.09 29.18 -18.46
N THR A 66 -52.49 29.76 -17.40
CA THR A 66 -51.44 29.09 -16.63
C THR A 66 -51.94 27.77 -16.04
N ARG A 67 -53.15 27.74 -15.49
CA ARG A 67 -53.74 26.51 -14.95
C ARG A 67 -53.97 25.45 -16.03
N GLY A 68 -54.46 25.86 -17.20
CA GLY A 68 -54.67 24.97 -18.35
C GLY A 68 -53.37 24.35 -18.84
N GLU A 69 -52.31 25.14 -18.98
CA GLU A 69 -50.98 24.67 -19.39
C GLU A 69 -50.40 23.65 -18.40
N PHE A 70 -50.55 23.88 -17.09
CA PHE A 70 -50.11 22.94 -16.05
C PHE A 70 -50.89 21.63 -16.10
N GLN A 71 -52.22 21.68 -16.23
CA GLN A 71 -53.07 20.49 -16.29
C GLN A 71 -52.82 19.63 -17.53
N GLN A 72 -52.50 20.25 -18.68
CA GLN A 72 -52.20 19.55 -19.91
C GLN A 72 -50.85 18.82 -19.84
N LYS A 73 -49.83 19.41 -19.18
CA LYS A 73 -48.48 18.84 -19.08
C LYS A 73 -48.29 17.83 -17.95
N LEU A 74 -49.12 17.88 -16.90
CA LEU A 74 -49.04 17.00 -15.71
C LEU A 74 -49.10 15.48 -16.00
N PRO A 75 -50.10 14.94 -16.73
CA PRO A 75 -50.20 13.50 -16.97
C PRO A 75 -49.05 12.98 -17.85
N GLN A 76 -48.62 13.77 -18.85
CA GLN A 76 -47.49 13.43 -19.71
C GLN A 76 -46.17 13.43 -18.94
N ASN A 77 -45.91 14.44 -18.10
CA ASN A 77 -44.72 14.50 -17.25
C ASN A 77 -44.70 13.37 -16.20
N LYS A 78 -45.85 13.01 -15.60
CA LYS A 78 -45.93 11.88 -14.66
C LYS A 78 -45.59 10.55 -15.32
N ALA A 79 -46.12 10.28 -16.51
CA ALA A 79 -45.82 9.04 -17.24
C ALA A 79 -44.34 8.96 -17.65
N ILE A 80 -43.76 10.06 -18.14
CA ILE A 80 -42.33 10.14 -18.48
C ILE A 80 -41.47 9.91 -17.23
N MET A 81 -41.80 10.56 -16.11
CA MET A 81 -41.07 10.41 -14.85
C MET A 81 -41.16 8.98 -14.30
N GLN A 82 -42.34 8.35 -14.32
CA GLN A 82 -42.51 6.95 -13.92
C GLN A 82 -41.69 6.01 -14.80
N SER A 83 -41.71 6.17 -16.12
CA SER A 83 -40.90 5.36 -17.03
C SER A 83 -39.39 5.54 -16.78
N THR A 84 -38.96 6.76 -16.46
CA THR A 84 -37.55 7.08 -16.16
C THR A 84 -37.10 6.47 -14.85
N VAL A 85 -37.95 6.51 -13.82
CA VAL A 85 -37.71 5.85 -12.53
C VAL A 85 -37.67 4.34 -12.71
N GLN A 86 -38.59 3.76 -13.48
CA GLN A 86 -38.62 2.32 -13.74
C GLN A 86 -37.35 1.85 -14.45
N LYS A 87 -36.88 2.59 -15.47
CA LYS A 87 -35.60 2.30 -16.15
C LYS A 87 -34.42 2.33 -15.18
N LYS A 88 -34.35 3.33 -14.31
CA LYS A 88 -33.30 3.43 -13.28
C LYS A 88 -33.35 2.25 -12.31
N ILE A 89 -34.54 1.83 -11.88
CA ILE A 89 -34.70 0.66 -11.01
C ILE A 89 -34.18 -0.61 -11.72
N THR A 90 -34.56 -0.83 -12.98
CA THR A 90 -34.09 -2.00 -13.73
C THR A 90 -32.58 -1.98 -13.96
N ASP A 91 -31.99 -0.81 -14.20
CA ASP A 91 -30.54 -0.65 -14.34
C ASP A 91 -29.80 -0.93 -13.04
N LEU A 92 -30.32 -0.43 -11.92
CA LEU A 92 -29.75 -0.71 -10.59
C LEU A 92 -29.87 -2.20 -10.24
N GLN A 93 -31.02 -2.83 -10.51
CA GLN A 93 -31.19 -4.27 -10.31
C GLN A 93 -30.20 -5.09 -11.15
N ARG A 94 -29.95 -4.69 -12.40
CA ARG A 94 -28.93 -5.31 -13.25
C ARG A 94 -27.53 -5.15 -12.66
N LYS A 95 -27.15 -3.92 -12.26
CA LYS A 95 -25.85 -3.67 -11.62
C LYS A 95 -25.67 -4.45 -10.33
N ILE A 96 -26.71 -4.59 -9.51
CA ILE A 96 -26.66 -5.41 -8.30
C ILE A 96 -26.34 -6.85 -8.68
N ARG A 97 -27.05 -7.44 -9.65
CA ARG A 97 -26.79 -8.82 -10.11
C ARG A 97 -25.37 -9.01 -10.65
N GLU A 98 -24.90 -8.10 -11.49
CA GLU A 98 -23.55 -8.13 -12.04
C GLU A 98 -22.50 -8.05 -10.92
N THR A 99 -22.68 -7.14 -9.97
CA THR A 99 -21.76 -6.97 -8.84
C THR A 99 -21.77 -8.18 -7.91
N THR A 100 -22.94 -8.78 -7.65
CA THR A 100 -23.03 -10.01 -6.84
C THR A 100 -22.35 -11.19 -7.53
N GLN A 101 -22.49 -11.30 -8.86
CA GLN A 101 -21.85 -12.34 -9.63
C GLN A 101 -20.31 -12.19 -9.61
N GLN A 102 -19.81 -10.97 -9.80
CA GLN A 102 -18.40 -10.66 -9.65
C GLN A 102 -17.89 -10.97 -8.24
N GLY A 103 -18.69 -10.70 -7.20
CA GLY A 103 -18.38 -11.06 -5.82
C GLY A 103 -18.15 -12.55 -5.65
N VAL A 104 -19.05 -13.38 -6.18
CA VAL A 104 -18.94 -14.86 -6.13
C VAL A 104 -17.73 -15.36 -6.90
N GLU A 105 -17.44 -14.79 -8.08
CA GLU A 105 -16.26 -15.15 -8.88
C GLU A 105 -14.96 -14.82 -8.14
N LEU A 106 -14.90 -13.66 -7.49
CA LEU A 106 -13.74 -13.27 -6.67
C LEU A 106 -13.59 -14.18 -5.44
N GLU A 107 -14.69 -14.57 -4.79
CA GLU A 107 -14.65 -15.53 -3.67
C GLU A 107 -14.09 -16.90 -4.12
N GLN A 108 -14.54 -17.40 -5.28
CA GLN A 108 -14.02 -18.65 -5.84
C GLN A 108 -12.52 -18.58 -6.14
N GLN A 109 -12.06 -17.49 -6.78
CA GLN A 109 -10.63 -17.28 -7.03
C GLN A 109 -9.83 -17.19 -5.72
N LEU A 110 -10.38 -16.54 -4.71
CA LEU A 110 -9.73 -16.37 -3.42
C LEU A 110 -9.58 -17.72 -2.71
N ASP A 111 -10.58 -18.60 -2.79
CA ASP A 111 -10.48 -19.96 -2.26
C ASP A 111 -9.51 -20.85 -3.05
N GLU A 112 -9.46 -20.71 -4.38
CA GLU A 112 -8.45 -21.36 -5.21
C GLU A 112 -7.03 -20.91 -4.81
N TYR A 113 -6.81 -19.60 -4.66
CA TYR A 113 -5.51 -19.07 -4.21
C TYR A 113 -5.12 -19.55 -2.81
N LYS A 114 -6.07 -19.66 -1.87
CA LYS A 114 -5.81 -20.24 -0.54
C LYS A 114 -5.40 -21.71 -0.63
N ASN A 115 -6.08 -22.50 -1.45
CA ASN A 115 -5.76 -23.92 -1.62
C ASN A 115 -4.36 -24.09 -2.23
N ASN A 116 -4.06 -23.32 -3.29
CA ASN A 116 -2.75 -23.31 -3.91
C ASN A 116 -1.65 -22.87 -2.92
N GLN A 117 -1.92 -21.85 -2.10
CA GLN A 117 -0.99 -21.41 -1.05
C GLN A 117 -0.70 -22.53 -0.04
N GLN A 118 -1.73 -23.26 0.41
CA GLN A 118 -1.53 -24.39 1.33
C GLN A 118 -0.71 -25.50 0.69
N GLU A 119 -0.96 -25.83 -0.58
CA GLU A 119 -0.17 -26.82 -1.31
C GLU A 119 1.29 -26.40 -1.47
N TYR A 120 1.54 -25.13 -1.83
CA TYR A 120 2.91 -24.62 -1.93
C TYR A 120 3.63 -24.64 -0.59
N VAL A 121 2.96 -24.29 0.51
CA VAL A 121 3.55 -24.37 1.85
C VAL A 121 3.89 -25.81 2.19
N ALA A 122 2.97 -26.75 1.96
CA ALA A 122 3.22 -28.17 2.21
C ALA A 122 4.42 -28.68 1.39
N ARG A 123 4.48 -28.35 0.10
CA ARG A 123 5.60 -28.72 -0.77
C ARG A 123 6.93 -28.10 -0.33
N MET A 124 6.92 -26.84 0.09
CA MET A 124 8.11 -26.16 0.61
C MET A 124 8.59 -26.82 1.91
N THR A 125 7.69 -27.24 2.80
CA THR A 125 8.08 -27.96 4.02
C THR A 125 8.69 -29.33 3.70
N GLN A 126 8.13 -30.08 2.75
CA GLN A 126 8.67 -31.37 2.30
C GLN A 126 10.06 -31.23 1.66
N LEU A 127 10.23 -30.28 0.75
CA LEU A 127 11.55 -29.99 0.15
C LEU A 127 12.56 -29.52 1.21
N GLY A 128 12.09 -28.79 2.23
CA GLY A 128 12.90 -28.40 3.38
C GLY A 128 13.42 -29.62 4.15
N THR A 129 12.55 -30.59 4.46
CA THR A 129 12.94 -31.81 5.17
C THR A 129 13.89 -32.68 4.34
N GLU A 130 13.61 -32.88 3.04
CA GLU A 130 14.49 -33.66 2.14
C GLU A 130 15.88 -33.03 2.01
N ARG A 131 15.95 -31.69 1.96
CA ARG A 131 17.21 -30.96 1.94
C ARG A 131 17.96 -31.15 3.24
N ASP A 132 17.30 -31.04 4.38
CA ASP A 132 17.93 -31.20 5.69
C ASP A 132 18.46 -32.64 5.88
N GLU A 133 17.69 -33.66 5.46
CA GLU A 133 18.14 -35.05 5.43
C GLU A 133 19.39 -35.23 4.55
N SER A 134 19.35 -34.72 3.32
CA SER A 134 20.49 -34.78 2.39
C SER A 134 21.73 -34.06 2.94
N THR A 135 21.56 -32.92 3.62
CA THR A 135 22.69 -32.22 4.25
C THR A 135 23.27 -33.01 5.41
N ASN A 136 22.43 -33.64 6.22
CA ASN A 136 22.88 -34.50 7.32
C ASN A 136 23.67 -35.71 6.78
N GLU A 137 23.19 -36.35 5.72
CA GLU A 137 23.94 -37.43 5.06
C GLU A 137 25.29 -36.96 4.53
N ASN A 138 25.34 -35.81 3.86
CA ASN A 138 26.60 -35.23 3.40
C ASN A 138 27.57 -34.96 4.55
N THR A 139 27.11 -34.41 5.69
CA THR A 139 27.99 -34.19 6.84
C THR A 139 28.55 -35.49 7.42
N LYS A 140 27.75 -36.56 7.47
CA LYS A 140 28.21 -37.90 7.90
C LYS A 140 29.24 -38.47 6.93
N LEU A 141 29.03 -38.30 5.62
CA LEU A 141 29.97 -38.73 4.60
C LEU A 141 31.30 -37.95 4.71
N ASP A 142 31.25 -36.65 4.93
CA ASP A 142 32.45 -35.82 5.15
C ASP A 142 33.23 -36.28 6.38
N GLU A 143 32.55 -36.51 7.51
CA GLU A 143 33.17 -37.07 8.72
C GLU A 143 33.84 -38.41 8.42
N ARG A 144 33.14 -39.31 7.71
CA ARG A 144 33.69 -40.61 7.32
C ARG A 144 34.90 -40.50 6.41
N ILE A 145 34.89 -39.58 5.44
CA ILE A 145 36.04 -39.30 4.57
C ILE A 145 37.24 -38.83 5.42
N THR A 146 37.02 -37.92 6.37
CA THR A 146 38.11 -37.45 7.24
C THR A 146 38.70 -38.56 8.10
N GLU A 147 37.86 -39.46 8.62
CA GLU A 147 38.30 -40.61 9.40
C GLU A 147 39.13 -41.58 8.55
N LEU A 148 38.64 -41.93 7.35
CA LEU A 148 39.34 -42.82 6.43
C LEU A 148 40.68 -42.25 5.97
N HIS A 149 40.76 -40.94 5.74
CA HIS A 149 42.03 -40.27 5.45
C HIS A 149 43.02 -40.34 6.61
N LEU A 150 42.56 -40.12 7.85
CA LEU A 150 43.40 -40.27 9.03
C LEU A 150 43.92 -41.71 9.16
N GLN A 151 43.05 -42.71 8.99
CA GLN A 151 43.43 -44.13 9.03
C GLN A 151 44.45 -44.47 7.95
N LYS A 152 44.22 -44.04 6.70
CA LYS A 152 45.15 -44.22 5.58
C LYS A 152 46.52 -43.64 5.89
N ASN A 153 46.59 -42.42 6.42
CA ASN A 153 47.86 -41.75 6.74
C ASN A 153 48.61 -42.50 7.86
N ILE A 154 47.89 -42.95 8.89
CA ILE A 154 48.47 -43.76 9.96
C ILE A 154 49.01 -45.10 9.44
N MET A 155 48.26 -45.78 8.55
CA MET A 155 48.70 -47.03 7.94
C MET A 155 49.93 -46.82 7.06
N LEU A 156 49.98 -45.73 6.28
CA LEU A 156 51.12 -45.38 5.45
C LEU A 156 52.41 -45.17 6.27
N ILE A 157 52.32 -44.45 7.38
CA ILE A 157 53.47 -44.26 8.29
C ILE A 157 53.91 -45.62 8.86
N THR A 158 52.97 -46.44 9.31
CA THR A 158 53.28 -47.76 9.88
C THR A 158 53.92 -48.69 8.84
N LEU A 159 53.44 -48.64 7.59
CA LEU A 159 53.97 -49.45 6.49
C LEU A 159 55.39 -49.03 6.14
N THR A 160 55.65 -47.74 6.00
CA THR A 160 56.99 -47.23 5.67
C THR A 160 58.01 -47.56 6.77
N GLU A 161 57.61 -47.49 8.05
CA GLU A 161 58.44 -47.94 9.18
C GLU A 161 58.77 -49.43 9.11
N LYS A 162 57.79 -50.29 8.77
CA LYS A 162 58.00 -51.74 8.61
C LYS A 162 58.90 -52.06 7.41
N GLN A 163 58.69 -51.40 6.27
CA GLN A 163 59.53 -51.55 5.07
C GLN A 163 60.98 -51.15 5.34
N LEU A 164 61.19 -50.04 6.05
CA LEU A 164 62.53 -49.63 6.45
C LEU A 164 63.19 -50.65 7.37
N ARG A 165 62.43 -51.18 8.36
CA ARG A 165 62.92 -52.23 9.25
C ARG A 165 63.28 -53.52 8.50
N ALA A 166 62.48 -53.91 7.51
CA ALA A 166 62.78 -55.07 6.66
C ALA A 166 64.09 -54.88 5.89
N LYS A 167 64.33 -53.70 5.30
CA LYS A 167 65.60 -53.36 4.65
C LYS A 167 66.80 -53.46 5.59
N TYR A 168 66.66 -53.00 6.84
CA TYR A 168 67.72 -53.15 7.83
C TYR A 168 68.01 -54.62 8.16
N TYR A 169 66.97 -55.46 8.29
CA TYR A 169 67.17 -56.90 8.51
C TYR A 169 67.84 -57.60 7.32
N GLU A 170 67.52 -57.20 6.10
CA GLU A 170 68.17 -57.69 4.89
C GLU A 170 69.66 -57.30 4.86
N GLN A 171 69.99 -56.04 5.18
CA GLN A 171 71.38 -55.60 5.29
C GLN A 171 72.16 -56.34 6.38
N ILE A 172 71.51 -56.67 7.51
CA ILE A 172 72.12 -57.47 8.58
C ILE A 172 72.41 -58.88 8.08
N LYS A 173 71.44 -59.51 7.39
CA LYS A 173 71.61 -60.84 6.79
C LYS A 173 72.76 -60.87 5.79
N GLU A 174 72.94 -59.81 5.01
CA GLU A 174 74.03 -59.67 4.03
C GLU A 174 75.37 -59.20 4.64
N GLY A 175 75.43 -58.90 5.93
CA GLY A 175 76.62 -58.38 6.61
C GLY A 175 77.00 -56.94 6.24
N LYS A 176 76.12 -56.21 5.55
CA LYS A 176 76.35 -54.82 5.07
C LYS A 176 75.81 -53.75 6.02
N TYR A 177 75.17 -54.15 7.11
CA TYR A 177 74.55 -53.21 8.04
C TYR A 177 75.60 -52.45 8.88
N ILE A 178 75.51 -51.11 8.86
CA ILE A 178 76.38 -50.23 9.66
C ILE A 178 75.55 -49.62 10.79
N LYS A 179 76.01 -49.80 12.03
CA LYS A 179 75.40 -49.19 13.21
C LYS A 179 75.59 -47.67 13.16
N VAL A 180 74.47 -46.93 13.17
CA VAL A 180 74.48 -45.46 13.20
C VAL A 180 75.03 -44.93 14.53
N HIS A 181 74.71 -45.59 15.64
CA HIS A 181 75.25 -45.28 16.97
C HIS A 181 76.02 -46.49 17.48
N GLN A 182 77.32 -46.29 17.77
CA GLN A 182 78.23 -47.37 18.13
C GLN A 182 78.13 -47.77 19.61
N THR A 183 77.78 -46.82 20.49
CA THR A 183 77.62 -47.06 21.93
C THR A 183 76.16 -47.01 22.36
N PRO A 184 75.75 -47.81 23.37
CA PRO A 184 74.40 -47.75 23.95
C PRO A 184 74.03 -46.34 24.46
N ASP A 185 74.99 -45.62 25.05
CA ASP A 185 74.76 -44.28 25.59
C ASP A 185 74.50 -43.25 24.49
N ALA A 186 75.23 -43.33 23.37
CA ALA A 186 74.99 -42.47 22.21
C ALA A 186 73.61 -42.74 21.59
N LEU A 187 73.17 -44.00 21.57
CA LEU A 187 71.84 -44.40 21.09
C LEU A 187 70.73 -43.86 22.00
N ASN A 188 70.88 -43.98 23.33
CA ASN A 188 69.92 -43.47 24.31
C ASN A 188 69.81 -41.94 24.23
N THR A 189 70.95 -41.25 24.15
CA THR A 189 71.00 -39.78 24.00
C THR A 189 70.29 -39.33 22.70
N ALA A 190 70.53 -40.03 21.58
CA ALA A 190 69.86 -39.73 20.32
C ALA A 190 68.35 -39.97 20.39
N ARG A 191 67.91 -41.02 21.11
CA ARG A 191 66.50 -41.31 21.34
C ARG A 191 65.83 -40.24 22.20
N ASP A 192 66.46 -39.80 23.29
CA ASP A 192 65.93 -38.75 24.16
C ASP A 192 65.80 -37.42 23.40
N ASN A 193 66.80 -37.09 22.58
CA ASN A 193 66.73 -35.95 21.67
C ASN A 193 65.54 -36.05 20.70
N GLN A 194 65.24 -37.24 20.18
CA GLN A 194 64.09 -37.46 19.31
C GLN A 194 62.76 -37.27 20.05
N ILE A 195 62.63 -37.82 21.27
CA ILE A 195 61.44 -37.66 22.11
C ILE A 195 61.22 -36.19 22.47
N ASN A 196 62.28 -35.48 22.87
CA ASN A 196 62.21 -34.06 23.20
C ASN A 196 61.78 -33.22 22.00
N ARG A 197 62.30 -33.53 20.80
CA ARG A 197 61.88 -32.87 19.56
C ARG A 197 60.40 -33.12 19.23
N LEU A 198 59.89 -34.33 19.46
CA LEU A 198 58.46 -34.64 19.29
C LEU A 198 57.57 -33.87 20.27
N ARG A 199 57.97 -33.75 21.54
CA ARG A 199 57.26 -32.94 22.56
C ARG A 199 57.27 -31.45 22.22
N TYR A 200 58.38 -30.95 21.69
CA TYR A 200 58.47 -29.58 21.20
C TYR A 200 57.49 -29.33 20.03
N PHE A 201 57.39 -30.26 19.08
CA PHE A 201 56.39 -30.18 18.01
C PHE A 201 54.95 -30.21 18.52
N GLU A 202 54.64 -31.01 19.55
CA GLU A 202 53.32 -30.99 20.19
C GLU A 202 53.00 -29.62 20.81
N THR A 203 53.99 -28.98 21.44
CA THR A 203 53.85 -27.64 22.01
C THR A 203 53.59 -26.58 20.93
N ILE A 204 54.33 -26.64 19.81
CA ILE A 204 54.10 -25.76 18.65
C ILE A 204 52.69 -25.97 18.10
N LEU A 205 52.27 -27.23 17.90
CA LEU A 205 50.94 -27.53 17.36
C LEU A 205 49.83 -27.05 18.28
N HIS A 206 50.01 -27.13 19.59
CA HIS A 206 49.06 -26.57 20.54
C HIS A 206 48.93 -25.05 20.37
N GLY A 207 50.06 -24.33 20.34
CA GLY A 207 50.06 -22.88 20.11
C GLY A 207 49.52 -22.48 18.72
N LEU A 208 49.72 -23.30 17.68
CA LEU A 208 49.13 -23.07 16.36
C LEU A 208 47.62 -23.35 16.34
N SER A 209 47.14 -24.35 17.08
CA SER A 209 45.72 -24.65 17.20
C SER A 209 44.96 -23.51 17.88
N GLU A 210 45.58 -22.85 18.87
CA GLU A 210 45.01 -21.66 19.52
C GLU A 210 45.01 -20.43 18.60
N ARG A 211 46.09 -20.20 17.86
CA ARG A 211 46.24 -19.03 16.97
C ARG A 211 45.48 -19.14 15.66
N CYS A 212 45.18 -20.36 15.21
CA CYS A 212 44.52 -20.62 13.93
C CYS A 212 43.38 -21.64 14.06
N PRO A 213 42.24 -21.25 14.68
CA PRO A 213 41.10 -22.15 14.89
C PRO A 213 40.52 -22.71 13.59
N GLN A 214 40.65 -21.99 12.47
CA GLN A 214 40.16 -22.43 11.16
C GLN A 214 40.82 -23.73 10.65
N PHE A 215 42.01 -24.08 11.14
CA PHE A 215 42.74 -25.29 10.77
C PHE A 215 42.75 -26.36 11.88
N ARG A 216 41.88 -26.20 12.90
CA ARG A 216 41.86 -27.06 14.07
C ARG A 216 41.73 -28.54 13.72
N ARG A 217 40.85 -28.87 12.77
CA ARG A 217 40.63 -30.27 12.32
C ARG A 217 41.92 -30.89 11.77
N GLN A 218 42.68 -30.14 10.97
CA GLN A 218 43.95 -30.59 10.40
C GLN A 218 45.02 -30.74 11.50
N PHE A 219 45.08 -29.82 12.45
CA PHE A 219 46.00 -29.91 13.57
C PHE A 219 45.69 -31.10 14.49
N ASP A 220 44.41 -31.36 14.77
CA ASP A 220 43.97 -32.51 15.58
C ASP A 220 44.39 -33.83 14.92
N GLN A 221 44.27 -33.95 13.59
CA GLN A 221 44.75 -35.12 12.84
C GLN A 221 46.28 -35.31 12.98
N ILE A 222 47.05 -34.24 12.85
CA ILE A 222 48.52 -34.28 13.03
C ILE A 222 48.88 -34.66 14.47
N GLN A 223 48.14 -34.15 15.45
CA GLN A 223 48.35 -34.46 16.85
C GLN A 223 48.13 -35.95 17.15
N VAL A 224 47.08 -36.57 16.59
CA VAL A 224 46.85 -38.02 16.71
C VAL A 224 48.04 -38.82 16.14
N MET A 225 48.56 -38.43 14.99
CA MET A 225 49.72 -39.09 14.38
C MET A 225 51.00 -38.93 15.22
N LEU A 226 51.27 -37.74 15.75
CA LEU A 226 52.42 -37.49 16.61
C LEU A 226 52.36 -38.29 17.91
N ARG A 227 51.19 -38.35 18.55
CA ARG A 227 50.98 -39.16 19.76
C ARG A 227 51.25 -40.64 19.51
N LYS A 228 50.79 -41.17 18.38
CA LYS A 228 51.07 -42.58 18.01
C LYS A 228 52.57 -42.85 17.81
N ARG A 229 53.32 -41.90 17.24
CA ARG A 229 54.77 -42.01 17.13
C ARG A 229 55.46 -41.91 18.49
N LEU A 230 55.00 -41.01 19.36
CA LEU A 230 55.53 -40.83 20.71
C LEU A 230 55.31 -42.09 21.56
N THR A 231 54.11 -42.67 21.56
CA THR A 231 53.83 -43.92 22.28
C THR A 231 54.66 -45.09 21.74
N GLY A 232 54.84 -45.20 20.42
CA GLY A 232 55.73 -46.19 19.81
C GLY A 232 57.21 -46.02 20.18
N GLN A 233 57.65 -44.80 20.47
CA GLN A 233 59.01 -44.49 20.94
C GLN A 233 59.18 -44.55 22.46
N VAL A 234 58.10 -44.57 23.24
CA VAL A 234 58.16 -44.77 24.69
C VAL A 234 58.05 -46.27 25.03
N ALA A 235 57.25 -47.03 24.27
CA ALA A 235 56.95 -48.43 24.53
C ALA A 235 58.03 -49.44 24.10
N ARG A 236 59.17 -49.02 23.54
CA ARG A 236 60.32 -49.94 23.30
C ARG A 236 61.24 -49.91 24.52
N PRO A 237 61.23 -50.89 25.44
CA PRO A 237 62.20 -50.90 26.51
C PRO A 237 63.60 -50.90 25.93
N SER A 238 64.52 -50.22 26.60
CA SER A 238 65.96 -50.45 26.46
C SER A 238 66.20 -51.95 26.66
N SER A 239 66.44 -52.68 25.56
CA SER A 239 66.92 -54.05 25.63
C SER A 239 68.35 -53.99 26.16
N SER A 240 68.46 -53.94 27.48
CA SER A 240 69.68 -54.25 28.23
C SER A 240 69.65 -55.75 28.51
N GLN A 241 70.39 -56.50 27.69
CA GLN A 241 71.20 -57.67 28.06
C GLN A 241 72.08 -58.03 26.88
#